data_AF-A0A936B586-F1
#
_entry.id   AF-A0A936B586-F1
#
_cell.length_a   1.000
_cell.length_b   1.000
_cell.length_c   1.000
_cell.angle_alpha   90.00
_cell.angle_beta   90.00
_cell.angle_gamma   90.00
#
_symmetry.space_group_name_H-M   'P 1'
#
loop_
_entity.id
_entity.type
_entity.pdbx_description
1 polymer ?
#
loop_
_entity_poly.entity_id
_entity_poly.type
_entity_poly.pdbx_seq_one_letter_code
_entity_poly.pdbx_strand_id
1 'polypeptide(L)'
;MDTILRTEPAPLNVWGRELIDEASFQQINDAAQLPVTLRVALMPDAHIGYGLPIGGVAALEGALAPYMVGVDIGCRMHATIFGRNPIHLRQDKRGYVKLLQDHTFFGRQGPAKNQRNEHPILDDPRWRQLPHHLSHLHEKAAEQLGTSGGGNHFVE
;
A
#
# COMPACT_ATOMS: atom_id res chain seq x y z
N MET A 1 0.43 30.94 4.34
CA MET A 1 -0.92 30.38 4.47
C MET A 1 -1.08 30.07 5.94
N ASP A 2 -1.91 30.82 6.66
CA ASP A 2 -2.26 30.46 8.02
C ASP A 2 -3.17 29.23 7.95
N THR A 3 -2.65 28.08 8.36
CA THR A 3 -3.43 26.84 8.41
C THR A 3 -4.36 26.92 9.60
N ILE A 4 -5.52 27.54 9.41
CA ILE A 4 -6.55 27.64 10.44
C ILE A 4 -7.16 26.25 10.60
N LEU A 5 -6.86 25.57 11.71
CA LEU A 5 -7.54 24.33 12.10
C LEU A 5 -9.01 24.62 12.42
N ARG A 6 -9.88 23.64 12.18
CA ARG A 6 -11.30 23.73 12.56
C ARG A 6 -11.41 23.79 14.09
N THR A 7 -12.33 24.61 14.59
CA THR A 7 -12.67 24.65 16.02
C THR A 7 -13.40 23.38 16.47
N GLU A 8 -14.27 22.84 15.62
CA GLU A 8 -14.91 21.54 15.84
C GLU A 8 -14.30 20.49 14.88
N PRO A 9 -13.72 19.41 15.42
CA PRO A 9 -13.19 18.32 14.61
C PRO A 9 -14.27 17.63 13.77
N ALA A 10 -13.87 17.08 12.62
CA ALA A 10 -14.73 16.23 11.83
C ALA A 10 -15.18 14.98 12.63
N PRO A 11 -16.37 14.41 12.35
CA PRO A 11 -16.85 13.23 13.05
C PRO A 11 -15.86 12.05 12.96
N LEU A 12 -15.59 11.42 14.09
CA LEU A 12 -14.67 10.29 14.24
C LEU A 12 -15.41 9.04 14.70
N ASN A 13 -15.25 7.94 13.94
CA ASN A 13 -15.63 6.60 14.38
C ASN A 13 -14.38 5.81 14.77
N VAL A 14 -14.41 5.13 15.92
CA VAL A 14 -13.28 4.32 16.41
C VAL A 14 -13.76 2.91 16.71
N TRP A 15 -12.99 1.92 16.28
CA TRP A 15 -13.20 0.51 16.62
C TRP A 15 -12.00 0.00 17.41
N GLY A 16 -12.25 -0.69 18.53
CA GLY A 16 -11.20 -1.26 19.38
C GLY A 16 -10.32 -0.22 20.05
N ARG A 17 -10.90 0.87 20.58
CA ARG A 17 -10.16 2.00 21.18
C ARG A 17 -9.15 1.56 22.25
N GLU A 18 -9.48 0.50 22.99
CA GLU A 18 -8.66 -0.12 24.02
C GLU A 18 -7.38 -0.79 23.49
N LEU A 19 -7.29 -1.05 22.19
CA LEU A 19 -6.13 -1.64 21.52
C LEU A 19 -5.20 -0.59 20.90
N ILE A 20 -5.61 0.68 20.90
CA ILE A 20 -4.95 1.76 20.16
C ILE A 20 -4.17 2.66 21.14
N ASP A 21 -2.90 2.89 20.82
CA ASP A 21 -2.05 3.79 21.60
C ASP A 21 -2.45 5.27 21.44
N GLU A 22 -2.08 6.08 22.43
CA GLU A 22 -2.49 7.49 22.46
C GLU A 22 -1.89 8.32 21.31
N ALA A 23 -0.69 7.97 20.83
CA ALA A 23 -0.06 8.72 19.75
C ALA A 23 -0.81 8.50 18.42
N SER A 24 -1.22 7.27 18.14
CA SER A 24 -2.06 6.93 16.98
C SER A 24 -3.44 7.58 17.06
N PHE A 25 -4.04 7.59 18.26
CA PHE A 25 -5.31 8.27 18.50
C PHE A 25 -5.19 9.78 18.33
N GLN A 26 -4.11 10.41 18.81
CA GLN A 26 -3.87 11.83 18.59
C GLN A 26 -3.69 12.14 17.09
N GLN A 27 -2.99 11.28 16.35
CA GLN A 27 -2.77 11.47 14.91
C GLN A 27 -4.08 11.50 14.09
N ILE A 28 -5.08 10.67 14.42
CA ILE A 28 -6.39 10.75 13.75
C ILE A 28 -7.18 12.01 14.17
N ASN A 29 -7.03 12.47 15.41
CA ASN A 29 -7.66 13.71 15.89
C ASN A 29 -7.09 14.94 15.20
N ASP A 30 -5.77 14.99 14.99
CA ASP A 30 -5.11 16.05 14.24
C ASP A 30 -5.63 16.10 12.80
N ALA A 31 -5.78 14.93 12.16
CA ALA A 31 -6.36 14.83 10.82
C ALA A 31 -7.84 15.29 10.79
N ALA A 32 -8.61 15.03 11.85
CA ALA A 32 -10.00 15.46 11.97
C ALA A 32 -10.15 17.00 12.06
N GLN A 33 -9.11 17.71 12.52
CA GLN A 33 -9.12 19.17 12.65
C GLN A 33 -8.76 19.90 11.34
N LEU A 34 -8.31 19.19 10.31
CA LEU A 34 -7.98 19.83 9.04
C LEU A 34 -9.25 20.39 8.37
N PRO A 35 -9.20 21.61 7.78
CA PRO A 35 -10.36 22.22 7.12
C PRO A 35 -10.98 21.38 6.00
N VAL A 36 -10.15 20.60 5.32
CA VAL A 36 -10.55 19.75 4.19
C VAL A 36 -11.16 18.41 4.63
N THR A 37 -11.12 18.07 5.91
CA THR A 37 -11.60 16.76 6.40
C THR A 37 -13.10 16.79 6.63
N LEU A 38 -13.80 15.85 5.99
CA LEU A 38 -15.24 15.63 6.14
C LEU A 38 -15.56 14.64 7.25
N ARG A 39 -14.78 13.55 7.34
CA ARG A 39 -14.97 12.47 8.32
C ARG A 39 -13.70 11.67 8.48
N VAL A 40 -13.48 11.13 9.67
CA VAL A 40 -12.40 10.18 9.94
C VAL A 40 -12.91 8.88 10.57
N ALA A 41 -12.13 7.82 10.40
CA ALA A 41 -12.35 6.52 11.03
C ALA A 41 -11.00 5.91 11.44
N LEU A 42 -11.00 5.14 12.53
CA LEU A 42 -9.81 4.47 13.04
C LEU A 42 -10.09 3.00 13.37
N MET A 43 -9.32 2.11 12.75
CA MET A 43 -9.45 0.66 12.88
C MET A 43 -8.71 0.10 14.12
N PRO A 44 -9.04 -1.12 14.59
CA PRO A 44 -8.46 -1.70 15.81
C PRO A 44 -6.97 -2.02 15.73
N ASP A 45 -6.42 -2.15 14.52
CA ASP A 45 -5.01 -2.40 14.23
C ASP A 45 -4.18 -1.12 14.10
N ALA A 46 -4.77 0.02 14.47
CA ALA A 46 -4.13 1.30 14.28
C ALA A 46 -2.86 1.47 15.09
N HIS A 47 -1.85 2.02 14.43
CA HIS A 47 -0.56 2.37 15.01
C HIS A 47 0.04 3.56 14.26
N ILE A 48 1.09 4.15 14.84
CA ILE A 48 1.66 5.39 14.35
C ILE A 48 2.06 5.29 12.88
N GLY A 49 1.59 6.25 12.08
CA GLY A 49 1.89 6.36 10.67
C GLY A 49 2.54 7.69 10.31
N TYR A 50 2.57 8.03 9.02
CA TYR A 50 3.06 9.31 8.54
C TYR A 50 1.89 10.13 7.97
N GLY A 51 1.54 11.24 8.62
CA GLY A 51 0.38 12.07 8.25
C GLY A 51 -0.97 11.54 8.77
N LEU A 52 -1.28 10.25 8.55
CA LEU A 52 -2.43 9.54 9.13
C LEU A 52 -1.89 8.29 9.86
N PRO A 53 -2.52 7.81 10.95
CA PRO A 53 -2.15 6.51 11.50
C PRO A 53 -2.41 5.41 10.48
N ILE A 54 -1.60 4.35 10.51
CA ILE A 54 -1.93 3.11 9.80
C ILE A 54 -3.25 2.60 10.40
N GLY A 55 -4.15 2.06 9.57
CA GLY A 55 -5.51 1.73 9.99
C GLY A 55 -6.45 2.95 10.11
N GLY A 56 -5.98 4.16 9.77
CA GLY A 56 -6.80 5.36 9.67
C GLY A 56 -7.47 5.53 8.30
N VAL A 57 -8.64 6.16 8.29
CA VAL A 57 -9.34 6.60 7.07
C VAL A 57 -9.70 8.07 7.24
N ALA A 58 -9.43 8.88 6.22
CA ALA A 58 -9.85 10.29 6.15
C ALA A 58 -10.55 10.55 4.82
N ALA A 59 -11.81 10.99 4.90
CA ALA A 59 -12.54 11.51 3.75
C ALA A 59 -12.27 13.01 3.63
N LEU A 60 -11.71 13.44 2.51
CA LEU A 60 -11.34 14.84 2.26
C LEU A 60 -12.19 15.44 1.14
N GLU A 61 -12.47 16.74 1.21
CA GLU A 61 -13.13 17.52 0.17
C GLU A 61 -12.12 18.42 -0.56
N GLY A 62 -12.10 18.35 -1.89
CA GLY A 62 -11.29 19.24 -2.72
C GLY A 62 -9.76 19.12 -2.53
N ALA A 63 -9.30 18.05 -1.87
CA ALA A 63 -7.90 17.87 -1.50
C ALA A 63 -7.41 16.44 -1.73
N LEU A 64 -6.11 16.33 -2.06
CA LEU A 64 -5.36 15.09 -2.08
C LEU A 64 -4.21 15.20 -1.07
N ALA A 65 -4.06 14.20 -0.22
CA ALA A 65 -3.01 14.14 0.79
C ALA A 65 -2.17 12.87 0.59
N PRO A 66 -1.11 12.89 -0.24
CA PRO A 66 -0.33 11.70 -0.58
C PRO A 66 0.20 10.94 0.65
N TYR A 67 0.61 11.68 1.69
CA TYR A 67 1.11 11.08 2.91
C TYR A 67 0.04 10.30 3.69
N MET A 68 -1.24 10.66 3.58
CA MET A 68 -2.35 9.91 4.18
C MET A 68 -2.68 8.60 3.44
N VAL A 69 -2.14 8.40 2.23
CA VAL A 69 -2.27 7.14 1.47
C VAL A 69 -1.20 6.14 1.90
N GLY A 70 -0.01 6.62 2.25
CA GLY A 70 1.17 5.82 2.55
C GLY A 70 2.20 5.82 1.42
N VAL A 71 3.44 5.44 1.76
CA VAL A 71 4.58 5.45 0.82
C VAL A 71 4.55 4.28 -0.16
N ASP A 72 3.97 3.15 0.24
CA ASP A 72 3.80 1.96 -0.60
C ASP A 72 2.38 1.93 -1.19
N ILE A 73 2.17 2.78 -2.20
CA ILE A 73 0.87 3.00 -2.82
C ILE A 73 0.38 1.71 -3.48
N GLY A 74 -0.78 1.22 -3.04
CA GLY A 74 -1.39 0.01 -3.59
C GLY A 74 -0.94 -1.29 -2.93
N CYS A 75 -0.20 -1.20 -1.81
CA CYS A 75 0.05 -2.34 -0.93
C CYS A 75 -1.29 -2.99 -0.54
N ARG A 76 -1.40 -4.30 -0.78
CA ARG A 76 -2.64 -5.06 -0.60
C ARG A 76 -2.35 -6.55 -0.49
N MET A 77 -3.37 -7.26 0.00
CA MET A 77 -3.47 -8.71 -0.15
C MET A 77 -4.17 -9.06 -1.46
N HIS A 78 -3.72 -10.14 -2.10
CA HIS A 78 -4.41 -10.74 -3.25
C HIS A 78 -4.54 -12.24 -3.03
N ALA A 79 -5.77 -12.75 -3.08
CA ALA A 79 -6.07 -14.16 -2.91
C ALA A 79 -6.63 -14.74 -4.21
N THR A 80 -6.11 -15.89 -4.64
CA THR A 80 -6.59 -16.63 -5.81
C THR A 80 -7.10 -18.01 -5.38
N ILE A 81 -8.30 -18.38 -5.83
CA ILE A 81 -8.90 -19.68 -5.54
C ILE A 81 -8.65 -20.63 -6.70
N PHE A 82 -7.95 -21.74 -6.44
CA PHE A 82 -7.73 -22.79 -7.43
C PHE A 82 -8.75 -23.91 -7.27
N GLY A 83 -9.29 -24.42 -8.37
CA GLY A 83 -10.17 -25.60 -8.40
C GLY A 83 -9.44 -26.92 -8.17
N ARG A 84 -8.56 -27.01 -7.16
CA ARG A 84 -7.79 -28.22 -6.83
C ARG A 84 -8.19 -28.77 -5.47
N ASN A 85 -8.14 -30.10 -5.34
CA ASN A 85 -8.35 -30.75 -4.05
C ASN A 85 -7.19 -30.42 -3.09
N PRO A 86 -7.46 -29.89 -1.88
CA PRO A 86 -6.42 -29.51 -0.91
C PRO A 86 -5.57 -30.69 -0.43
N ILE A 87 -6.00 -31.95 -0.62
CA ILE A 87 -5.19 -33.13 -0.33
C ILE A 87 -3.91 -33.14 -1.19
N HIS A 88 -3.99 -32.73 -2.45
CA HIS A 88 -2.83 -32.70 -3.35
C HIS A 88 -1.79 -31.65 -2.91
N LEU A 89 -2.21 -30.55 -2.26
CA LEU A 89 -1.28 -29.58 -1.67
C LEU A 89 -0.43 -30.20 -0.56
N ARG A 90 -1.03 -31.10 0.23
CA ARG A 90 -0.31 -31.78 1.32
C ARG A 90 0.64 -32.86 0.81
N GLN A 91 0.27 -33.55 -0.26
CA GLN A 91 1.08 -34.61 -0.86
C GLN A 91 2.37 -34.07 -1.50
N ASP A 92 2.32 -32.89 -2.11
CA ASP A 92 3.47 -32.24 -2.73
C ASP A 92 3.77 -30.84 -2.17
N LYS A 93 3.74 -30.71 -0.83
CA LYS A 93 4.02 -29.43 -0.18
C LYS A 93 5.37 -28.85 -0.61
N ARG A 94 6.40 -29.71 -0.75
CA ARG A 94 7.75 -29.29 -1.14
C ARG A 94 7.78 -28.72 -2.56
N GLY A 95 7.07 -29.34 -3.51
CA GLY A 95 6.96 -28.82 -4.88
C GLY A 95 6.31 -27.45 -4.92
N TYR A 96 5.18 -27.26 -4.21
CA TYR A 96 4.51 -25.95 -4.17
C TYR A 96 5.35 -24.86 -3.50
N VAL A 97 6.00 -25.17 -2.37
CA VAL A 97 6.92 -24.20 -1.71
C VAL A 97 8.06 -23.83 -2.65
N LYS A 98 8.65 -24.81 -3.35
CA LYS A 98 9.70 -24.55 -4.33
C LYS A 98 9.20 -23.67 -5.48
N LEU A 99 8.00 -23.92 -6.00
CA LEU A 99 7.39 -23.07 -7.04
C LEU A 99 7.20 -21.63 -6.56
N LEU A 100 6.73 -21.43 -5.33
CA LEU A 100 6.62 -20.08 -4.75
C LEU A 100 7.98 -19.41 -4.64
N GLN A 101 9.01 -20.12 -4.18
CA GLN A 101 10.36 -19.59 -4.04
C GLN A 101 11.02 -19.27 -5.40
N ASP A 102 10.80 -20.10 -6.40
CA ASP A 102 11.39 -19.92 -7.74
C ASP A 102 10.71 -18.78 -8.53
N HIS A 103 9.47 -18.44 -8.19
CA HIS A 103 8.65 -17.47 -8.94
C HIS A 103 8.22 -16.22 -8.16
N THR A 104 8.60 -16.10 -6.89
CA THR A 104 8.35 -14.90 -6.08
C THR A 104 9.65 -14.16 -5.83
N PHE A 105 9.72 -12.90 -6.25
CA PHE A 105 10.92 -12.09 -6.11
C PHE A 105 10.73 -11.06 -5.00
N PHE A 106 11.36 -11.29 -3.85
CA PHE A 106 11.41 -10.33 -2.76
C PHE A 106 12.55 -9.33 -2.95
N GLY A 107 12.33 -8.09 -2.53
CA GLY A 107 13.28 -6.99 -2.63
C GLY A 107 13.10 -6.15 -3.89
N ARG A 108 14.20 -5.50 -4.28
CA ARG A 108 14.24 -4.53 -5.39
C ARG A 108 14.67 -5.14 -6.72
N GLN A 109 15.05 -6.42 -6.74
CA GLN A 109 15.53 -7.11 -7.93
C GLN A 109 14.51 -8.17 -8.31
N GLY A 110 14.01 -8.08 -9.53
CA GLY A 110 13.14 -9.08 -10.13
C GLY A 110 13.91 -10.18 -10.85
N PRO A 111 13.25 -10.90 -11.77
CA PRO A 111 13.90 -11.92 -12.58
C PRO A 111 15.05 -11.33 -13.42
N ALA A 112 15.91 -12.22 -13.94
CA ALA A 112 17.01 -11.84 -14.82
C ALA A 112 16.53 -11.00 -16.02
N LYS A 113 17.40 -10.18 -16.62
CA LYS A 113 17.02 -9.22 -17.68
C LYS A 113 16.27 -9.86 -18.86
N ASN A 114 16.66 -11.08 -19.25
CA ASN A 114 16.03 -11.86 -20.33
C ASN A 114 14.74 -12.58 -19.91
N GLN A 115 14.30 -12.40 -18.66
CA GLN A 115 13.11 -12.99 -18.05
C GLN A 115 12.22 -11.91 -17.41
N ARG A 116 12.47 -10.62 -17.71
CA ARG A 116 11.65 -9.52 -17.19
C ARG A 116 10.22 -9.65 -17.69
N ASN A 117 9.28 -9.28 -16.82
CA ASN A 117 7.87 -9.28 -17.17
C ASN A 117 7.58 -8.19 -18.22
N GLU A 118 6.73 -8.51 -19.17
CA GLU A 118 6.15 -7.55 -20.09
C GLU A 118 4.79 -7.11 -19.55
N HIS A 119 4.49 -5.80 -19.63
CA HIS A 119 3.17 -5.29 -19.25
C HIS A 119 2.89 -3.99 -20.01
N PRO A 120 1.64 -3.75 -20.51
CA PRO A 120 1.29 -2.55 -21.28
C PRO A 120 1.61 -1.22 -20.59
N ILE A 121 1.76 -1.24 -19.26
CA ILE A 121 2.17 -0.05 -18.50
C ILE A 121 3.53 0.46 -18.95
N LEU A 122 4.45 -0.39 -19.41
CA LEU A 122 5.79 0.02 -19.84
C LEU A 122 5.75 0.75 -21.19
N ASP A 123 4.69 0.60 -21.98
CA ASP A 123 4.49 1.30 -23.25
C ASP A 123 3.66 2.59 -23.12
N ASP A 124 3.21 2.90 -21.90
CA ASP A 124 2.34 4.05 -21.63
C ASP A 124 3.01 5.36 -22.11
N PRO A 125 2.32 6.18 -22.94
CA PRO A 125 2.92 7.40 -23.47
C PRO A 125 3.34 8.40 -22.37
N ARG A 126 2.78 8.29 -21.15
CA ARG A 126 3.12 9.17 -20.02
C ARG A 126 4.59 9.10 -19.61
N TRP A 127 5.28 7.98 -19.84
CA TRP A 127 6.73 7.89 -19.62
C TRP A 127 7.51 8.95 -20.40
N ARG A 128 7.02 9.29 -21.60
CA ARG A 128 7.61 10.31 -22.50
C ARG A 128 6.95 11.68 -22.34
N GLN A 129 5.66 11.74 -22.01
CA GLN A 129 4.95 13.02 -21.83
C GLN A 129 5.32 13.73 -20.51
N LEU A 130 5.79 12.99 -19.49
CA LEU A 130 6.22 13.55 -18.20
C LEU A 130 7.70 13.26 -17.96
N PRO A 131 8.62 13.74 -18.81
CA PRO A 131 10.01 13.28 -18.83
C PRO A 131 10.75 13.64 -17.54
N HIS A 132 10.48 14.81 -16.95
CA HIS A 132 11.08 15.24 -15.70
C HIS A 132 10.70 14.37 -14.49
N HIS A 133 9.54 13.70 -14.54
CA HIS A 133 9.03 12.92 -13.41
C HIS A 133 9.19 11.42 -13.60
N LEU A 134 8.99 10.91 -14.82
CA LEU A 134 8.83 9.47 -15.05
C LEU A 134 9.93 8.84 -15.90
N SER A 135 10.55 9.57 -16.85
CA SER A 135 11.46 8.94 -17.83
C SER A 135 12.62 8.19 -17.16
N HIS A 136 13.24 8.79 -16.14
CA HIS A 136 14.35 8.20 -15.39
C HIS A 136 13.95 7.00 -14.52
N LEU A 137 12.65 6.76 -14.33
CA LEU A 137 12.11 5.63 -13.57
C LEU A 137 11.69 4.46 -14.46
N HIS A 138 11.64 4.61 -15.79
CA HIS A 138 11.13 3.57 -16.70
C HIS A 138 11.91 2.26 -16.60
N GLU A 139 13.24 2.30 -16.70
CA GLU A 139 14.08 1.10 -16.60
C GLU A 139 13.94 0.44 -15.21
N LYS A 140 13.87 1.27 -14.16
CA LYS A 140 13.64 0.78 -12.79
C LYS A 140 12.27 0.12 -12.65
N ALA A 141 11.24 0.66 -13.29
CA ALA A 141 9.91 0.07 -13.31
C ALA A 141 9.93 -1.28 -14.04
N ALA A 142 10.63 -1.39 -15.17
CA ALA A 142 10.82 -2.65 -15.89
C ALA A 142 11.58 -3.71 -15.06
N GLU A 143 12.57 -3.28 -14.27
CA GLU A 143 13.32 -4.16 -13.35
C GLU A 143 12.49 -4.69 -12.18
N GLN A 144 11.57 -3.86 -11.68
CA GLN A 144 10.80 -4.13 -10.47
C GLN A 144 9.40 -4.68 -10.75
N LEU A 145 9.01 -4.74 -12.02
CA LEU A 145 7.70 -5.23 -12.42
C LEU A 145 7.52 -6.71 -12.02
N GLY A 146 6.59 -6.95 -11.11
CA GLY A 146 6.28 -8.28 -10.58
C GLY A 146 7.12 -8.69 -9.37
N THR A 147 7.94 -7.81 -8.81
CA THR A 147 8.55 -8.07 -7.49
C THR A 147 7.54 -7.80 -6.38
N SER A 148 7.72 -8.49 -5.26
CA SER A 148 6.97 -8.24 -4.04
C SER A 148 7.53 -7.07 -3.23
N GLY A 149 8.58 -6.37 -3.69
CA GLY A 149 9.18 -5.28 -2.92
C GLY A 149 9.97 -5.75 -1.69
N GLY A 150 10.61 -4.81 -1.00
CA GLY A 150 11.50 -5.09 0.14
C GLY A 150 10.90 -4.84 1.53
N GLY A 151 9.60 -4.51 1.60
CA GLY A 151 8.88 -4.32 2.86
C GLY A 151 8.47 -5.62 3.54
N ASN A 152 7.39 -5.57 4.31
CA ASN A 152 6.82 -6.70 5.06
C ASN A 152 5.93 -7.63 4.19
N HIS A 153 6.33 -7.90 2.95
CA HIS A 153 5.54 -8.70 2.02
C HIS A 153 5.73 -10.21 2.24
N PHE A 154 4.72 -10.99 1.88
CA PHE A 154 4.73 -12.44 2.00
C PHE A 154 3.94 -13.11 0.87
N VAL A 155 4.14 -14.41 0.73
CA VAL A 155 3.35 -15.30 -0.14
C VAL A 155 3.13 -16.62 0.60
N GLU A 156 1.94 -17.21 0.45
CA GLU A 156 1.53 -18.45 1.11
C GLU A 156 0.74 -19.39 0.18
#